data_AF-A0AAP0JPZ7-F1
#
_entry.id   AF-A0AAP0JPZ7-F1
#
_cell.length_a   1.000
_cell.length_b   1.000
_cell.length_c   1.000
_cell.angle_alpha   90.00
_cell.angle_beta   90.00
_cell.angle_gamma   90.00
#
_symmetry.space_group_name_H-M   'P 1'
#
loop_
_entity.id
_entity.type
_entity.pdbx_description
1 polymer ?
#
loop_
_entity_poly.entity_id
_entity_poly.type
_entity_poly.pdbx_seq_one_letter_code
_entity_poly.pdbx_strand_id
1 'polypeptide(L)'
;MKTLYSLRRFYHTETHFNGTLALAGTDQETTSFAWWAGNARLINFPEASQAQAFTFLVRDYLGVNVGFAQGPTELGHLWHAGRAREAAAGFEKGIDRDLEPVLFITPLN
;
A
#
# COMPACT_ATOMS: atom_id res chain seq x y z
N MET A 1 -34.87 25.24 0.26
CA MET A 1 -33.66 25.37 1.11
C MET A 1 -33.35 24.00 1.71
N LYS A 2 -32.28 23.34 1.27
CA LYS A 2 -31.81 22.09 1.86
C LYS A 2 -30.57 22.41 2.70
N THR A 3 -30.79 22.56 4.00
CA THR A 3 -29.74 22.63 5.01
C THR A 3 -29.22 21.21 5.24
N LEU A 4 -28.12 20.84 4.61
CA LEU A 4 -27.34 19.65 4.96
C LEU A 4 -25.89 20.08 5.15
N TYR A 5 -25.64 20.86 6.20
CA TYR A 5 -24.29 21.00 6.75
C TYR A 5 -23.98 19.68 7.45
N SER A 6 -23.24 18.80 6.78
CA SER A 6 -22.61 17.68 7.47
C SER A 6 -21.57 18.25 8.44
N LEU A 7 -21.83 18.01 9.72
CA LEU A 7 -20.99 18.37 10.85
C LEU A 7 -19.54 17.87 10.61
N ARG A 8 -18.57 18.77 10.76
CA ARG A 8 -17.11 18.56 10.73
C ARG A 8 -16.73 17.15 11.20
N ARG A 9 -16.39 16.27 10.26
CA ARG A 9 -15.68 15.01 10.53
C ARG A 9 -14.45 14.92 9.65
N PHE A 10 -13.48 15.77 9.97
CA PHE A 10 -12.09 15.42 9.71
C PHE A 10 -11.74 14.30 10.69
N TYR A 11 -12.05 13.07 10.33
CA TYR A 11 -11.35 11.92 10.89
C TYR A 11 -10.40 11.45 9.82
N HIS A 12 -9.15 11.87 9.93
CA HIS A 12 -8.07 11.13 9.31
C HIS A 12 -7.94 9.82 10.09
N THR A 13 -8.64 8.79 9.65
CA THR A 13 -8.32 7.43 10.06
C THR A 13 -7.13 6.98 9.22
N GLU A 14 -5.92 7.41 9.60
CA GLU A 14 -4.79 6.50 9.39
C GLU A 14 -5.02 5.38 10.39
N THR A 15 -5.06 4.14 9.93
CA THR A 15 -4.59 3.06 10.77
C THR A 15 -3.21 3.48 11.23
N HIS A 16 -3.10 3.92 12.48
CA HIS A 16 -1.82 4.16 13.10
C HIS A 16 -1.02 2.89 12.89
N PHE A 17 0.02 2.98 12.07
CA PHE A 17 1.12 2.03 12.05
C PHE A 17 1.84 2.20 13.40
N ASN A 18 1.17 1.80 14.47
CA ASN A 18 1.61 2.06 15.82
C ASN A 18 2.69 1.02 16.12
N GLY A 19 3.95 1.44 16.16
CA GLY A 19 5.11 0.61 16.53
C GLY A 19 5.08 0.03 17.95
N THR A 20 3.91 0.04 18.61
CA THR A 20 3.68 -0.47 19.97
C THR A 20 3.08 -1.88 20.01
N LEU A 21 2.87 -2.55 18.86
CA LEU A 21 2.66 -4.00 18.82
C LEU A 21 4.02 -4.72 18.87
N ALA A 22 4.73 -4.53 19.99
CA ALA A 22 5.95 -5.27 20.29
C ALA A 22 5.57 -6.55 21.05
N LEU A 23 5.43 -7.66 20.33
CA LEU A 23 5.37 -8.97 20.97
C LEU A 23 6.81 -9.42 21.20
N ALA A 24 7.18 -9.62 22.47
CA ALA A 24 8.53 -10.06 22.87
C ALA A 24 9.70 -9.10 22.52
N GLY A 25 9.46 -7.79 22.53
CA GLY A 25 10.53 -6.78 22.42
C GLY A 25 10.99 -6.45 20.99
N THR A 26 10.32 -7.00 19.98
CA THR A 26 10.51 -6.67 18.56
C THR A 26 9.23 -6.05 18.01
N ASP A 27 9.32 -4.87 17.39
CA ASP A 27 8.19 -4.27 16.68
C ASP A 27 8.08 -4.82 15.24
N GLN A 28 6.91 -4.62 14.62
CA GLN A 28 6.63 -5.08 13.26
C GLN A 28 7.62 -4.47 12.25
N GLU A 29 8.09 -3.25 12.50
CA GLU A 29 9.07 -2.53 11.68
C GLU A 29 10.45 -3.20 11.74
N THR A 30 11.00 -3.46 12.92
CA THR A 30 12.32 -4.10 13.07
C THR A 30 12.33 -5.54 12.59
N THR A 31 11.24 -6.29 12.79
CA THR A 31 11.13 -7.68 12.32
C THR A 31 11.06 -7.75 10.79
N SER A 32 10.27 -6.86 10.18
CA SER A 32 10.16 -6.78 8.72
C SER A 32 11.47 -6.31 8.12
N PHE A 33 12.12 -5.28 8.69
CA PHE A 33 13.44 -4.83 8.25
C PHE A 33 14.52 -5.90 8.38
N ALA A 34 14.56 -6.66 9.48
CA ALA A 34 15.53 -7.74 9.68
C ALA A 34 15.34 -8.88 8.66
N TRP A 35 14.09 -9.22 8.34
CA TRP A 35 13.75 -10.18 7.29
C TRP A 35 14.15 -9.68 5.90
N TRP A 36 13.83 -8.42 5.56
CA TRP A 36 14.25 -7.79 4.32
C TRP A 36 15.78 -7.69 4.19
N ALA A 37 16.49 -7.31 5.26
CA ALA A 37 17.95 -7.24 5.28
C ALA A 37 18.59 -8.63 5.16
N GLY A 38 18.01 -9.65 5.78
CA GLY A 38 18.42 -11.04 5.64
C GLY A 38 18.28 -11.55 4.21
N ASN A 39 17.16 -11.25 3.55
CA ASN A 39 16.94 -11.58 2.14
C ASN A 39 17.86 -10.77 1.20
N ALA A 40 18.08 -9.47 1.47
CA ALA A 40 18.98 -8.62 0.71
C ALA A 40 20.44 -9.10 0.77
N ARG A 41 20.86 -9.69 1.90
CA ARG A 41 22.20 -10.28 2.05
C ARG A 41 22.44 -11.46 1.09
N LEU A 42 21.38 -12.16 0.69
CA LEU A 42 21.45 -13.26 -0.27
C LEU A 42 21.47 -12.77 -1.73
N ILE A 43 21.07 -11.51 -1.99
CA ILE A 43 21.01 -10.92 -3.34
C ILE A 43 22.40 -10.63 -3.92
N ASN A 44 23.40 -10.31 -3.08
CA ASN A 44 24.77 -10.03 -3.54
C ASN A 44 25.49 -11.23 -4.16
N PHE A 45 24.93 -12.44 -4.05
CA PHE A 45 25.38 -13.63 -4.75
C PHE A 45 24.29 -14.07 -5.74
N PRO A 46 24.39 -13.72 -7.03
CA PRO A 46 23.32 -13.93 -8.00
C PRO A 46 22.93 -15.41 -8.17
N GLU A 47 23.84 -16.33 -7.89
CA GLU A 47 23.58 -17.77 -7.96
C GLU A 47 22.82 -18.28 -6.73
N ALA A 48 23.11 -17.75 -5.53
CA ALA A 48 22.40 -18.11 -4.30
C ALA A 48 20.97 -17.57 -4.30
N SER A 49 20.76 -16.34 -4.78
CA SER A 49 19.43 -15.74 -4.89
C SER A 49 18.56 -16.44 -5.93
N GLN A 50 19.14 -16.84 -7.08
CA GLN A 50 18.44 -17.63 -8.09
C GLN A 50 18.10 -19.04 -7.59
N ALA A 51 19.02 -19.73 -6.89
CA ALA A 51 18.77 -21.05 -6.32
C ALA A 51 17.67 -21.02 -5.24
N GLN A 52 17.66 -19.98 -4.41
CA GLN A 52 16.62 -19.78 -3.39
C GLN A 52 15.25 -19.53 -4.05
N ALA A 53 15.17 -18.66 -5.07
CA ALA A 53 13.95 -18.41 -5.82
C ALA A 53 13.42 -19.68 -6.51
N PHE A 54 14.32 -20.45 -7.15
CA PHE A 54 13.97 -21.72 -7.79
C PHE A 54 13.43 -22.75 -6.79
N THR A 55 13.99 -22.80 -5.58
CA THR A 55 13.50 -23.69 -4.51
C THR A 55 12.06 -23.38 -4.13
N PHE A 56 11.69 -22.09 -4.01
CA PHE A 56 10.30 -21.69 -3.74
C PHE A 56 9.37 -22.01 -4.92
N LEU A 57 9.81 -21.76 -6.16
CA LEU A 57 9.04 -22.10 -7.36
C LEU A 57 8.71 -23.60 -7.43
N VAL A 58 9.70 -24.46 -7.20
CA VAL A 58 9.50 -25.93 -7.21
C VAL A 58 8.64 -26.39 -6.04
N ARG A 59 8.81 -25.81 -4.85
CA ARG A 59 8.00 -26.11 -3.66
C ARG A 59 6.51 -25.85 -3.92
N ASP A 60 6.18 -24.72 -4.55
CA ASP A 60 4.80 -24.26 -4.71
C ASP A 60 4.14 -24.76 -6.02
N TYR A 61 4.91 -25.41 -6.90
CA TYR A 61 4.49 -25.93 -8.21
C TYR A 61 3.31 -26.92 -8.16
N LEU A 62 3.11 -27.61 -7.03
CA LEU A 62 2.05 -28.61 -6.86
C LEU A 62 0.69 -28.03 -6.42
N GLY A 63 0.60 -26.73 -6.11
CA GLY A 63 -0.61 -26.14 -5.53
C GLY A 63 -1.00 -24.75 -6.04
N VAL A 64 -0.12 -24.06 -6.77
CA VAL A 64 -0.36 -22.69 -7.26
C VAL A 64 0.10 -22.56 -8.71
N ASN A 65 -0.72 -21.94 -9.57
CA ASN A 65 -0.27 -21.52 -10.89
C ASN A 65 0.62 -20.28 -10.74
N VAL A 66 1.93 -20.51 -10.62
CA VAL A 66 2.93 -19.47 -10.38
C VAL A 66 2.91 -18.36 -11.45
N GLY A 67 2.49 -18.65 -12.69
CA GLY A 67 2.35 -17.64 -13.75
C GLY A 67 1.26 -16.59 -13.51
N PHE A 68 0.34 -16.84 -12.58
CA PHE A 68 -0.73 -15.93 -12.16
C PHE A 68 -0.62 -15.55 -10.67
N ALA A 69 0.46 -15.95 -9.99
CA ALA A 69 0.68 -15.63 -8.58
C ALA A 69 1.11 -14.16 -8.44
N GLN A 70 0.12 -13.27 -8.26
CA GLN A 70 0.36 -11.86 -8.00
C GLN A 70 0.92 -11.64 -6.59
N GLY A 71 2.07 -10.97 -6.51
CA GLY A 71 2.75 -10.70 -5.25
C GLY A 71 1.99 -9.69 -4.38
N PRO A 72 2.29 -9.61 -3.07
CA PRO A 72 1.63 -8.69 -2.14
C PRO A 72 1.88 -7.20 -2.47
N THR A 73 2.77 -6.90 -3.42
CA THR A 73 3.10 -5.54 -3.84
C THR A 73 2.00 -4.88 -4.66
N GLU A 74 1.07 -5.62 -5.25
CA GLU A 74 0.08 -5.02 -6.16
C GLU A 74 -0.94 -4.10 -5.48
N LEU A 75 -1.37 -4.45 -4.27
CA LEU A 75 -2.18 -3.55 -3.44
C LEU A 75 -1.39 -2.29 -3.07
N GLY A 76 -0.10 -2.46 -2.75
CA GLY A 76 0.81 -1.34 -2.51
C GLY A 76 1.00 -0.46 -3.75
N HIS A 77 1.15 -1.06 -4.93
CA HIS A 77 1.29 -0.34 -6.19
C HIS A 77 0.05 0.49 -6.50
N LEU A 78 -1.16 -0.07 -6.37
CA LEU A 78 -2.40 0.68 -6.58
C LEU A 78 -2.57 1.81 -5.56
N TRP A 79 -2.29 1.54 -4.29
CA TRP A 79 -2.34 2.55 -3.21
C TRP A 79 -1.36 3.70 -3.45
N HIS A 80 -0.09 3.39 -3.69
CA HIS A 80 0.94 4.40 -3.91
C HIS A 80 0.77 5.14 -5.24
N ALA A 81 0.34 4.47 -6.32
CA ALA A 81 0.07 5.11 -7.60
C ALA A 81 -1.14 6.06 -7.53
N GLY A 82 -2.21 5.66 -6.83
CA GLY A 82 -3.37 6.52 -6.58
C GLY A 82 -2.98 7.76 -5.78
N ARG A 83 -2.34 7.58 -4.61
CA ARG A 83 -1.90 8.69 -3.75
C ARG A 83 -0.93 9.63 -4.48
N ALA A 84 0.03 9.11 -5.24
CA ALA A 84 0.99 9.94 -5.98
C ALA A 84 0.31 10.81 -7.04
N ARG A 85 -0.73 10.31 -7.70
CA ARG A 85 -1.53 11.09 -8.66
C ARG A 85 -2.31 12.20 -7.97
N GLU A 86 -2.95 11.91 -6.85
CA GLU A 86 -3.71 12.91 -6.07
C GLU A 86 -2.80 13.98 -5.45
N ALA A 87 -1.59 13.59 -5.02
CA ALA A 87 -0.56 14.49 -4.51
C ALA A 87 -0.09 15.47 -5.59
N ALA A 88 0.23 14.95 -6.78
CA ALA A 88 0.66 15.75 -7.92
C ALA A 88 -0.44 16.72 -8.40
N ALA A 89 -1.70 16.32 -8.26
CA ALA A 89 -2.84 17.16 -8.61
C ALA A 89 -3.33 18.07 -7.45
N GLY A 90 -2.75 17.95 -6.26
CA GLY A 90 -2.97 18.85 -5.13
C GLY A 90 -4.22 18.60 -4.28
N PHE A 91 -4.88 17.44 -4.42
CA PHE A 91 -6.12 17.13 -3.68
C PHE A 91 -6.04 15.83 -2.86
N GLU A 92 -4.83 15.31 -2.61
CA GLU A 92 -4.61 14.13 -1.74
C GLU A 92 -5.21 14.26 -0.33
N LYS A 93 -5.40 15.51 0.15
CA LYS A 93 -5.94 15.82 1.47
C LYS A 93 -7.45 16.09 1.48
N GLY A 94 -8.10 15.99 0.32
CA GLY A 94 -9.50 16.31 0.12
C GLY A 94 -9.74 17.44 -0.87
N ILE A 95 -11.01 17.68 -1.16
CA ILE A 95 -11.48 18.67 -2.15
C ILE A 95 -11.72 20.01 -1.45
N ASP A 96 -11.31 21.10 -2.10
CA ASP A 96 -11.63 22.46 -1.65
C ASP A 96 -13.15 22.70 -1.72
N ARG A 97 -13.72 23.13 -0.60
CA ARG A 97 -15.16 23.37 -0.45
C ARG A 97 -15.64 24.60 -1.21
N ASP A 98 -14.75 25.55 -1.48
CA ASP A 98 -15.07 26.74 -2.25
C ASP A 98 -14.92 26.49 -3.77
N LEU A 99 -14.17 25.45 -4.15
CA LEU A 99 -13.83 25.09 -5.52
C LEU A 99 -14.20 23.63 -5.86
N GLU A 100 -15.36 23.15 -5.40
CA GLU A 100 -15.81 21.77 -5.68
C GLU A 100 -16.05 21.55 -7.19
N PRO A 101 -15.25 20.70 -7.88
CA PRO A 101 -15.29 20.61 -9.34
C PRO A 101 -16.67 20.21 -9.89
N VAL A 102 -17.41 19.37 -9.16
CA VAL A 102 -18.73 18.88 -9.56
C VAL A 102 -19.78 19.99 -9.66
N LEU A 103 -19.61 21.09 -8.91
CA LEU A 103 -20.53 22.23 -8.95
C LEU A 103 -20.38 23.08 -10.23
N PHE A 104 -19.28 22.89 -10.97
CA PHE A 104 -18.98 23.63 -12.19
C PHE A 104 -19.23 22.82 -13.48
N ILE A 105 -19.68 21.56 -13.36
CA ILE A 105 -19.93 20.69 -14.51
C ILE A 105 -21.43 20.65 -14.83
N THR A 106 -21.79 20.58 -16.12
CA THR A 106 -23.18 20.45 -16.57
C THR A 106 -23.83 19.16 -16.07
N PRO A 107 -25.08 19.20 -15.59
CA PRO A 107 -25.79 17.99 -15.17
C PRO A 107 -26.01 17.05 -16.36
N LEU A 108 -25.90 15.74 -16.12
CA LEU A 108 -25.99 14.68 -17.14
C LEU A 108 -27.44 14.28 -17.52
N ASN A 109 -28.42 15.17 -17.31
CA ASN A 109 -29.82 14.89 -17.62
C ASN A 109 -30.14 15.03 -19.10
#